data_AF-A0A0C2NQQ2-F1
#
_entry.id   AF-A0A0C2NQQ2-F1
#
_cell.length_a   1.000
_cell.length_b   1.000
_cell.length_c   1.000
_cell.angle_alpha   90.00
_cell.angle_beta   90.00
_cell.angle_gamma   90.00
#
_symmetry.space_group_name_H-M   'P 1'
#
loop_
_entity.id
_entity.type
_entity.pdbx_description
1 polymer ?
#
loop_
_entity_poly.entity_id
_entity_poly.type
_entity_poly.pdbx_seq_one_letter_code
_entity_poly.pdbx_strand_id
1 'polypeptide(L)'
;MKIQKVIPIEGGELVIRFDNGEFRVFPNQGLSDTEIWFLHFPHKLQSYVEHADGLRWNAVNKSQIWNGKNVWDGEVSLSASQLWDMSDEISLEKRQSKLLPIAMKNQAPTKQHSTHHVYFVYINPFNAEKLLTFGESIAGGHGERGGAISLSRSGLNEFEQWQNHSLLAGCDWLIPILKEDNQTDDQTIDRIIAQFRQAKPQ
;
A
#
# COMPACT_ATOMS: atom_id res chain seq x y z
N MET A 1 -3.91 1.26 25.29
CA MET A 1 -3.44 1.43 23.91
C MET A 1 -4.32 0.60 23.01
N LYS A 2 -4.92 1.20 21.99
CA LYS A 2 -5.72 0.51 20.97
C LYS A 2 -5.35 1.01 19.59
N ILE A 3 -5.45 0.14 18.60
CA ILE A 3 -5.26 0.48 17.19
C ILE A 3 -6.56 1.10 16.67
N GLN A 4 -6.47 2.28 16.07
CA GLN A 4 -7.59 2.92 15.36
C GLN A 4 -7.55 2.65 13.86
N LYS A 5 -6.36 2.62 13.26
CA LYS A 5 -6.18 2.46 11.82
C LYS A 5 -4.81 1.89 11.51
N VAL A 6 -4.73 1.03 10.50
CA VAL A 6 -3.47 0.51 9.97
C VAL A 6 -3.42 0.76 8.47
N ILE A 7 -2.37 1.44 8.03
CA ILE A 7 -2.18 1.83 6.64
C ILE A 7 -0.89 1.17 6.15
N PRO A 8 -0.98 0.15 5.28
CA PRO A 8 0.21 -0.38 4.64
C PRO A 8 0.79 0.67 3.70
N ILE A 9 2.11 0.72 3.61
CA ILE A 9 2.83 1.62 2.71
C ILE A 9 3.89 0.84 1.92
N GLU A 10 4.41 1.47 0.87
CA GLU A 10 5.53 0.96 0.09
C GLU A 10 6.75 0.72 0.98
N GLY A 11 7.56 -0.30 0.66
CA GLY A 11 8.85 -0.53 1.32
C GLY A 11 8.82 -1.45 2.54
N GLY A 12 7.67 -2.05 2.89
CA GLY A 12 7.60 -3.02 3.98
C GLY A 12 7.44 -2.37 5.36
N GLU A 13 6.56 -1.38 5.44
CA GLU A 13 6.20 -0.71 6.68
C GLU A 13 4.66 -0.63 6.82
N LEU A 14 4.19 -0.44 8.04
CA LEU A 14 2.82 -0.09 8.38
C LEU A 14 2.82 1.23 9.13
N VAL A 15 1.97 2.17 8.71
CA VAL A 15 1.66 3.36 9.52
C VAL A 15 0.42 3.05 10.35
N ILE A 16 0.57 3.11 11.68
CA ILE A 16 -0.47 2.75 12.64
C ILE A 16 -0.93 4.00 13.37
N ARG A 17 -2.23 4.27 13.37
CA ARG A 17 -2.87 5.28 14.21
C ARG A 17 -3.37 4.62 15.50
N PHE A 18 -3.00 5.17 16.64
CA PHE A 18 -3.45 4.71 17.95
C PHE A 18 -4.57 5.55 18.54
N ASP A 19 -5.19 5.08 19.62
CA ASP A 19 -6.34 5.72 20.28
C ASP A 19 -6.03 7.07 20.93
N ASN A 20 -4.76 7.35 21.20
CA ASN A 20 -4.28 8.68 21.60
C ASN A 20 -4.15 9.68 20.42
N GLY A 21 -4.41 9.24 19.19
CA GLY A 21 -4.32 10.05 17.98
C GLY A 21 -2.94 10.10 17.32
N GLU A 22 -1.92 9.48 17.91
CA GLU A 22 -0.58 9.43 17.34
C GLU A 22 -0.50 8.46 16.16
N PHE A 23 0.38 8.80 15.21
CA PHE A 23 0.74 7.93 14.10
C PHE A 23 2.18 7.46 14.29
N ARG A 24 2.39 6.16 14.17
CA ARG A 24 3.71 5.53 14.29
C ARG A 24 3.99 4.61 13.11
N VAL A 25 5.26 4.41 12.79
CA VAL A 25 5.71 3.48 11.75
C VAL A 25 6.23 2.21 12.38
N PHE A 26 5.66 1.08 11.97
CA PHE A 26 6.12 -0.25 12.30
C PHE A 26 6.78 -0.90 11.08
N PRO A 27 7.91 -1.63 11.24
CA PRO A 27 8.72 -1.74 12.46
C PRO A 27 9.66 -0.53 12.62
N ASN A 28 10.10 -0.24 13.85
CA ASN A 28 11.12 0.79 14.13
C ASN A 28 12.57 0.31 13.93
N GLN A 29 12.77 -0.98 13.66
CA GLN A 29 14.08 -1.57 13.40
C GLN A 29 13.98 -2.70 12.37
N GLY A 30 15.12 -3.12 11.83
CA GLY A 30 15.20 -4.27 10.94
C GLY A 30 14.70 -5.55 11.64
N LEU A 31 13.87 -6.34 10.95
CA LEU A 31 13.29 -7.57 11.49
C LEU A 31 14.08 -8.83 11.14
N SER A 32 15.01 -8.76 10.18
CA SER A 32 15.67 -9.95 9.58
C SER A 32 16.35 -10.88 10.58
N ASP A 33 16.83 -10.35 11.72
CA ASP A 33 17.50 -11.11 12.78
C ASP A 33 16.61 -11.37 14.01
N THR A 34 15.30 -11.22 13.86
CA THR A 34 14.31 -11.41 14.94
C THR A 34 13.48 -12.68 14.73
N GLU A 35 12.75 -13.11 15.77
CA GLU A 35 11.80 -14.23 15.65
C GLU A 35 10.68 -13.98 14.62
N ILE A 36 10.38 -12.71 14.33
CA ILE A 36 9.38 -12.29 13.35
C ILE A 36 10.01 -11.88 12.01
N TRP A 37 11.20 -12.40 11.67
CA TRP A 37 11.95 -12.08 10.45
C TRP A 37 11.14 -12.16 9.16
N PHE A 38 10.13 -13.03 9.10
CA PHE A 38 9.25 -13.19 7.94
C PHE A 38 8.42 -11.92 7.66
N LEU A 39 8.24 -11.04 8.64
CA LEU A 39 7.61 -9.72 8.46
C LEU A 39 8.54 -8.68 7.80
N HIS A 40 9.82 -9.00 7.58
CA HIS A 40 10.69 -8.19 6.70
C HIS A 40 10.18 -8.18 5.25
N PHE A 41 9.42 -9.20 4.83
CA PHE A 41 8.90 -9.31 3.47
C PHE A 41 7.62 -8.49 3.33
N PRO A 42 7.57 -7.47 2.45
CA PRO A 42 6.43 -6.54 2.38
C PRO A 42 5.08 -7.23 2.17
N HIS A 43 5.04 -8.27 1.34
CA HIS A 43 3.78 -9.00 1.08
C HIS A 43 3.29 -9.77 2.30
N LYS A 44 4.21 -10.36 3.09
CA LYS A 44 3.87 -11.02 4.34
C LYS A 44 3.49 -9.99 5.41
N LEU A 45 4.23 -8.88 5.53
CA LEU A 45 3.87 -7.80 6.44
C LEU A 45 2.46 -7.25 6.18
N GLN A 46 2.09 -7.07 4.91
CA GLN A 46 0.80 -6.52 4.52
C GLN A 46 -0.35 -7.55 4.60
N SER A 47 -0.06 -8.83 4.93
CA SER A 47 -1.07 -9.89 5.06
C SER A 47 -1.69 -9.97 6.46
N TYR A 48 -1.51 -8.93 7.28
CA TYR A 48 -2.05 -8.91 8.64
C TYR A 48 -3.58 -9.00 8.63
N VAL A 49 -4.12 -9.60 9.70
CA VAL A 49 -5.53 -9.58 10.08
C VAL A 49 -5.65 -8.70 11.32
N GLU A 50 -6.61 -7.78 11.29
CA GLU A 50 -6.90 -6.92 12.44
C GLU A 50 -7.76 -7.68 13.46
N HIS A 51 -7.39 -7.60 14.73
CA HIS A 51 -8.14 -8.12 15.86
C HIS A 51 -8.40 -6.98 16.86
N ALA A 52 -9.33 -7.20 17.79
CA ALA A 52 -9.74 -6.18 18.76
C ALA A 52 -8.58 -5.65 19.64
N ASP A 53 -7.51 -6.45 19.78
CA ASP A 53 -6.37 -6.21 20.65
C ASP A 53 -5.03 -6.02 19.89
N GLY A 54 -5.00 -6.12 18.56
CA GLY A 54 -3.74 -6.06 17.81
C GLY A 54 -3.82 -6.54 16.37
N LEU A 55 -2.68 -7.02 15.86
CA LEU A 55 -2.53 -7.55 14.50
C LEU A 55 -2.02 -8.98 14.54
N ARG A 56 -2.50 -9.80 13.61
CA ARG A 56 -2.10 -11.20 13.47
C ARG A 56 -1.66 -11.51 12.04
N TRP A 57 -0.56 -12.25 11.92
CA TRP A 57 -0.09 -12.83 10.68
C TRP A 57 -0.21 -14.34 10.77
N ASN A 58 -0.98 -14.92 9.86
CA ASN A 58 -1.22 -16.36 9.79
C ASN A 58 -0.30 -17.02 8.77
N ALA A 59 -0.11 -18.32 8.92
CA ALA A 59 0.53 -19.15 7.92
C ALA A 59 -0.41 -19.25 6.72
N VAL A 60 0.17 -19.23 5.53
CA VAL A 60 -0.59 -19.35 4.29
C VAL A 60 0.08 -20.36 3.38
N ASN A 61 -0.72 -21.15 2.66
CA ASN A 61 -0.22 -22.16 1.73
C ASN A 61 0.36 -21.52 0.46
N LYS A 62 1.54 -20.93 0.60
CA LYS A 62 2.34 -20.27 -0.42
C LYS A 62 3.80 -20.62 -0.23
N SER A 63 4.57 -20.58 -1.30
CA SER A 63 6.02 -20.84 -1.25
C SER A 63 6.80 -19.59 -1.61
N GLN A 64 7.57 -19.11 -0.65
CA GLN A 64 8.64 -18.14 -0.87
C GLN A 64 9.79 -18.51 0.05
N ILE A 65 10.82 -19.15 -0.49
CA ILE A 65 11.96 -19.63 0.29
C ILE A 65 12.98 -18.50 0.44
N TRP A 66 13.38 -18.24 1.68
CA TRP A 66 14.47 -17.36 2.05
C TRP A 66 15.37 -18.05 3.07
N ASN A 67 16.67 -18.14 2.79
CA ASN A 67 17.64 -18.83 3.64
C ASN A 67 17.17 -20.23 4.09
N GLY A 68 16.57 -20.99 3.17
CA GLY A 68 16.09 -22.35 3.42
C GLY A 68 14.80 -22.46 4.24
N LYS A 69 14.16 -21.35 4.60
CA LYS A 69 12.87 -21.31 5.32
C LYS A 69 11.79 -20.69 4.43
N ASN A 70 10.56 -21.16 4.53
CA ASN A 70 9.43 -20.54 3.84
C ASN A 70 8.95 -19.32 4.64
N VAL A 71 8.88 -18.15 3.99
CA VAL A 71 8.37 -16.90 4.58
C VAL A 71 6.91 -17.05 5.02
N TRP A 72 6.12 -17.81 4.26
CA TRP A 72 4.68 -17.89 4.47
C TRP A 72 4.28 -18.82 5.63
N ASP A 73 5.19 -19.66 6.14
CA ASP A 73 4.96 -20.52 7.31
C ASP A 73 4.98 -19.73 8.63
N GLY A 74 5.57 -18.53 8.63
CA GLY A 74 5.70 -17.71 9.85
C GLY A 74 4.35 -17.22 10.37
N GLU A 75 4.14 -17.32 11.68
CA GLU A 75 2.96 -16.81 12.37
C GLU A 75 3.34 -15.96 13.56
N VAL A 76 2.62 -14.85 13.77
CA VAL A 76 2.76 -14.06 14.99
C VAL A 76 1.48 -13.27 15.26
N SER A 77 1.15 -13.08 16.53
CA SER A 77 0.17 -12.09 16.97
C SER A 77 0.88 -11.05 17.83
N LEU A 78 0.71 -9.78 17.49
CA LEU A 78 1.26 -8.65 18.24
C LEU A 78 0.11 -7.81 18.76
N SER A 79 0.07 -7.61 20.08
CA SER A 79 -0.88 -6.71 20.72
C SER A 79 -0.61 -5.24 20.35
N ALA A 80 -1.61 -4.38 20.55
CA ALA A 80 -1.47 -2.93 20.35
C ALA A 80 -0.29 -2.33 21.14
N SER A 81 -0.03 -2.83 22.36
CA SER A 81 1.11 -2.37 23.16
C SER A 81 2.45 -2.83 22.57
N GLN A 82 2.56 -4.07 22.10
CA GLN A 82 3.78 -4.53 21.43
C GLN A 82 4.03 -3.76 20.13
N LEU A 83 2.99 -3.49 19.34
CA LEU A 83 3.11 -2.68 18.13
C LEU A 83 3.51 -1.24 18.45
N TRP A 84 3.03 -0.68 19.55
CA TRP A 84 3.46 0.62 20.06
C TRP A 84 4.96 0.63 20.38
N ASP A 85 5.43 -0.36 21.15
CA ASP A 85 6.84 -0.47 21.56
C ASP A 85 7.79 -0.73 20.36
N MET A 86 7.29 -1.39 19.32
CA MET A 86 8.02 -1.74 18.10
C MET A 86 7.82 -0.75 16.94
N SER A 87 7.26 0.42 17.22
CA SER A 87 7.07 1.48 16.21
C SER A 87 7.66 2.79 16.69
N ASP A 88 7.95 3.70 15.76
CA ASP A 88 8.44 5.05 16.06
C ASP A 88 7.42 6.10 15.63
N GLU A 89 7.35 7.21 16.36
CA GLU A 89 6.56 8.36 15.94
C GLU A 89 7.03 8.85 14.55
N ILE A 90 6.08 9.20 13.70
CA ILE A 90 6.36 9.74 12.38
C ILE A 90 5.79 11.16 12.21
N SER A 91 6.67 12.09 11.84
CA SER A 91 6.29 13.48 11.56
C SER A 91 5.28 13.57 10.42
N LEU A 92 4.50 14.66 10.38
CA LEU A 92 3.54 14.89 9.29
C LEU A 92 4.23 14.90 7.91
N GLU A 93 5.36 15.59 7.79
CA GLU A 93 6.14 15.67 6.54
C GLU A 93 6.56 14.28 6.04
N LYS A 94 7.12 13.45 6.94
CA LYS A 94 7.51 12.07 6.61
C LYS A 94 6.29 11.21 6.28
N ARG A 95 5.15 11.42 6.93
CA ARG A 95 3.89 10.72 6.58
C ARG A 95 3.41 11.10 5.19
N GLN A 96 3.45 12.38 4.84
CA GLN A 96 3.01 12.91 3.55
C GLN A 96 3.82 12.42 2.35
N SER A 97 5.03 11.91 2.57
CA SER A 97 5.84 11.26 1.53
C SER A 97 5.59 9.76 1.41
N LYS A 98 4.85 9.13 2.33
CA LYS A 98 4.50 7.71 2.23
C LYS A 98 3.46 7.49 1.14
N LEU A 99 3.68 6.45 0.35
CA LEU A 99 2.80 6.02 -0.72
C LEU A 99 2.43 4.55 -0.55
N LEU A 100 1.28 4.15 -1.07
CA LEU A 100 0.85 2.77 -1.17
C LEU A 100 0.61 2.43 -2.64
N PRO A 101 1.36 1.48 -3.22
CA PRO A 101 1.10 1.01 -4.57
C PRO A 101 -0.21 0.22 -4.60
N ILE A 102 -1.19 0.72 -5.33
CA ILE A 102 -2.50 0.05 -5.47
C ILE A 102 -2.46 -1.00 -6.56
N ALA A 103 -1.96 -0.63 -7.73
CA ALA A 103 -1.82 -1.56 -8.84
C ALA A 103 -0.71 -1.14 -9.79
N MET A 104 -0.12 -2.12 -10.44
CA MET A 104 0.89 -1.97 -11.47
C MET A 104 0.72 -3.13 -12.46
N LYS A 105 0.53 -2.83 -13.74
CA LYS A 105 0.29 -3.85 -14.75
C LYS A 105 1.00 -3.53 -16.05
N ASN A 106 1.76 -4.51 -16.54
CA ASN A 106 2.35 -4.46 -17.86
C ASN A 106 1.28 -4.76 -18.93
N GLN A 107 1.07 -3.80 -19.82
CA GLN A 107 0.17 -3.89 -20.97
C GLN A 107 0.92 -4.27 -22.25
N ALA A 108 2.24 -4.44 -22.19
CA ALA A 108 3.00 -4.94 -23.32
C ALA A 108 2.55 -6.37 -23.71
N PRO A 109 2.53 -6.71 -25.02
CA PRO A 109 3.03 -5.90 -26.13
C PRO A 109 2.07 -4.77 -26.54
N THR A 110 2.62 -3.60 -26.85
CA THR A 110 1.88 -2.46 -27.43
C THR A 110 2.67 -1.84 -28.59
N LYS A 111 2.05 -0.89 -29.31
CA LYS A 111 2.76 -0.09 -30.32
C LYS A 111 3.93 0.71 -29.74
N GLN A 112 3.88 1.07 -28.47
CA GLN A 112 4.91 1.87 -27.81
C GLN A 112 6.14 1.05 -27.42
N HIS A 113 5.92 -0.18 -26.97
CA HIS A 113 6.98 -1.12 -26.59
C HIS A 113 6.47 -2.56 -26.57
N SER A 114 7.32 -3.50 -26.99
CA SER A 114 6.98 -4.92 -27.12
C SER A 114 6.98 -5.67 -25.78
N THR A 115 7.74 -5.21 -24.78
CA THR A 115 7.91 -5.96 -23.51
C THR A 115 7.66 -5.15 -22.24
N HIS A 116 7.55 -3.82 -22.33
CA HIS A 116 7.49 -2.94 -21.16
C HIS A 116 6.66 -1.70 -21.47
N HIS A 117 5.40 -1.75 -21.07
CA HIS A 117 4.48 -0.64 -21.10
C HIS A 117 3.59 -0.78 -19.88
N VAL A 118 4.02 -0.21 -18.76
CA VAL A 118 3.44 -0.44 -17.46
C VAL A 118 2.61 0.75 -17.02
N TYR A 119 1.37 0.49 -16.66
CA TYR A 119 0.50 1.45 -15.99
C TYR A 119 0.50 1.18 -14.50
N PHE A 120 0.59 2.24 -13.68
CA PHE A 120 0.54 2.14 -12.23
C PHE A 120 -0.36 3.21 -11.60
N VAL A 121 -0.93 2.86 -10.45
CA VAL A 121 -1.73 3.75 -9.60
C VAL A 121 -1.27 3.59 -8.17
N TYR A 122 -0.90 4.72 -7.54
CA TYR A 122 -0.53 4.79 -6.14
C TYR A 122 -1.50 5.72 -5.39
N ILE A 123 -1.62 5.52 -4.08
CA ILE A 123 -2.22 6.52 -3.19
C ILE A 123 -1.18 7.09 -2.23
N ASN A 124 -1.36 8.34 -1.83
CA ASN A 124 -0.60 9.00 -0.77
C ASN A 124 -1.55 9.27 0.39
N PRO A 125 -1.73 8.32 1.35
CA PRO A 125 -2.82 8.36 2.32
C PRO A 125 -2.82 9.56 3.27
N PHE A 126 -1.70 10.30 3.34
CA PHE A 126 -1.52 11.41 4.26
C PHE A 126 -1.39 12.76 3.55
N ASN A 127 -1.53 12.79 2.23
CA ASN A 127 -1.32 13.99 1.41
C ASN A 127 -2.55 14.26 0.54
N ALA A 128 -3.49 15.06 1.03
CA ALA A 128 -4.75 15.36 0.34
C ALA A 128 -4.54 16.01 -1.03
N GLU A 129 -3.52 16.88 -1.17
CA GLU A 129 -3.21 17.57 -2.43
C GLU A 129 -2.62 16.65 -3.50
N LYS A 130 -2.08 15.49 -3.09
CA LYS A 130 -1.45 14.49 -3.96
C LYS A 130 -1.97 13.09 -3.66
N LEU A 131 -3.24 12.98 -3.28
CA LEU A 131 -3.84 11.77 -2.76
C LEU A 131 -3.70 10.59 -3.71
N LEU A 132 -3.78 10.84 -5.02
CA LEU A 132 -3.75 9.84 -6.07
C LEU A 132 -2.60 10.13 -7.02
N THR A 133 -1.86 9.10 -7.41
CA THR A 133 -0.82 9.21 -8.44
C THR A 133 -1.10 8.20 -9.54
N PHE A 134 -1.22 8.68 -10.78
CA PHE A 134 -1.41 7.87 -11.98
C PHE A 134 -0.17 8.00 -12.85
N GLY A 135 0.42 6.89 -13.29
CA GLY A 135 1.61 6.96 -14.15
C GLY A 135 1.81 5.80 -15.09
N GLU A 136 2.61 6.06 -16.11
CA GLU A 136 2.96 5.15 -17.20
C GLU A 136 4.48 5.09 -17.33
N SER A 137 5.03 3.89 -17.49
CA SER A 137 6.44 3.64 -17.76
C SER A 137 6.58 2.79 -19.03
N ILE A 138 7.32 3.31 -20.02
CA ILE A 138 7.56 2.71 -21.32
C ILE A 138 9.06 2.44 -21.48
N ALA A 139 9.41 1.29 -22.05
CA ALA A 139 10.77 0.79 -22.29
C ALA A 139 11.59 0.43 -21.03
N GLY A 140 11.31 1.06 -19.88
CA GLY A 140 11.98 0.81 -18.60
C GLY A 140 13.45 1.26 -18.55
N GLY A 141 14.04 1.35 -17.35
CA GLY A 141 15.48 1.53 -17.17
C GLY A 141 15.99 2.94 -17.51
N HIS A 142 17.16 3.08 -18.14
CA HIS A 142 17.77 4.41 -18.39
C HIS A 142 17.22 5.15 -19.64
N GLY A 143 16.27 4.56 -20.36
CA GLY A 143 15.67 5.12 -21.58
C GLY A 143 14.18 5.44 -21.45
N GLU A 144 13.70 5.70 -20.23
CA GLU A 144 12.26 5.73 -19.93
C GLU A 144 11.53 6.82 -20.73
N ARG A 145 10.46 6.42 -21.39
CA ARG A 145 9.37 7.31 -21.80
C ARG A 145 8.21 7.06 -20.86
N GLY A 146 7.36 8.06 -20.67
CA GLY A 146 6.24 7.98 -19.74
C GLY A 146 6.22 9.18 -18.79
N GLY A 147 5.46 9.06 -17.71
CA GLY A 147 5.28 10.13 -16.75
C GLY A 147 4.24 9.76 -15.70
N ALA A 148 4.16 10.58 -14.66
CA ALA A 148 3.14 10.45 -13.64
C ALA A 148 2.53 11.80 -13.30
N ILE A 149 1.27 11.78 -12.91
CA ILE A 149 0.55 12.93 -12.38
C ILE A 149 0.01 12.58 -10.99
N SER A 150 0.28 13.46 -10.02
CA SER A 150 -0.29 13.38 -8.68
C SER A 150 -1.39 14.41 -8.55
N LEU A 151 -2.55 13.97 -8.06
CA LEU A 151 -3.77 14.76 -8.00
C LEU A 151 -4.38 14.65 -6.61
N SER A 152 -5.01 15.75 -6.18
CA SER A 152 -6.03 15.69 -5.14
C SER A 152 -7.28 14.98 -5.67
N ARG A 153 -8.22 14.67 -4.78
CA ARG A 153 -9.49 14.08 -5.20
C ARG A 153 -10.31 15.01 -6.09
N SER A 154 -10.34 16.32 -5.80
CA SER A 154 -11.02 17.31 -6.64
C SER A 154 -10.34 17.48 -8.00
N GLY A 155 -9.01 17.31 -8.07
CA GLY A 155 -8.24 17.36 -9.31
C GLY A 155 -8.56 16.24 -10.32
N LEU A 156 -9.28 15.19 -9.91
CA LEU A 156 -9.74 14.14 -10.84
C LEU A 156 -10.65 14.66 -11.94
N ASN A 157 -11.37 15.76 -11.70
CA ASN A 157 -12.24 16.38 -12.71
C ASN A 157 -11.45 17.06 -13.83
N GLU A 158 -10.18 17.38 -13.60
CA GLU A 158 -9.31 18.05 -14.56
C GLU A 158 -8.48 17.06 -15.40
N PHE A 159 -8.40 15.80 -14.98
CA PHE A 159 -7.64 14.74 -15.67
C PHE A 159 -8.56 13.62 -16.18
N GLU A 160 -9.25 13.85 -17.29
CA GLU A 160 -10.27 12.94 -17.85
C GLU A 160 -9.79 11.49 -18.13
N GLN A 161 -8.47 11.23 -18.15
CA GLN A 161 -7.93 9.91 -18.47
C GLN A 161 -7.76 9.00 -17.24
N TRP A 162 -7.99 9.48 -16.02
CA TRP A 162 -7.70 8.71 -14.81
C TRP A 162 -8.45 7.38 -14.75
N GLN A 163 -9.70 7.31 -15.25
CA GLN A 163 -10.44 6.03 -15.25
C GLN A 163 -9.80 5.01 -16.19
N ASN A 164 -9.39 5.44 -17.39
CA ASN A 164 -8.69 4.58 -18.33
C ASN A 164 -7.34 4.12 -17.75
N HIS A 165 -6.67 5.00 -17.01
CA HIS A 165 -5.44 4.67 -16.29
C HIS A 165 -5.66 3.58 -15.23
N SER A 166 -6.74 3.69 -14.44
CA SER A 166 -7.13 2.65 -13.46
C SER A 166 -7.43 1.31 -14.13
N LEU A 167 -8.14 1.31 -15.27
CA LEU A 167 -8.42 0.11 -16.06
C LEU A 167 -7.11 -0.56 -16.54
N LEU A 168 -6.21 0.22 -17.13
CA LEU A 168 -4.94 -0.29 -17.64
C LEU A 168 -3.98 -0.72 -16.53
N ALA A 169 -4.02 -0.10 -15.36
CA ALA A 169 -3.28 -0.56 -14.19
C ALA A 169 -3.88 -1.82 -13.55
N GLY A 170 -5.13 -2.19 -13.88
CA GLY A 170 -5.82 -3.34 -13.29
C GLY A 170 -6.49 -3.06 -11.94
N CYS A 171 -6.88 -1.80 -11.69
CA CYS A 171 -7.61 -1.38 -10.51
C CYS A 171 -8.92 -0.65 -10.86
N ASP A 172 -9.69 -1.18 -11.80
CA ASP A 172 -10.99 -0.62 -12.20
C ASP A 172 -11.99 -0.53 -11.03
N TRP A 173 -11.85 -1.39 -10.01
CA TRP A 173 -12.59 -1.31 -8.74
C TRP A 173 -12.39 0.02 -7.99
N LEU A 174 -11.32 0.77 -8.27
CA LEU A 174 -11.06 2.08 -7.67
C LEU A 174 -12.02 3.15 -8.19
N ILE A 175 -12.48 3.02 -9.44
CA ILE A 175 -13.34 4.00 -10.12
C ILE A 175 -14.63 4.30 -9.35
N PRO A 176 -15.46 3.29 -8.98
CA PRO A 176 -16.69 3.55 -8.23
C PRO A 176 -16.43 4.14 -6.84
N ILE A 177 -15.28 3.85 -6.20
CA ILE A 177 -14.93 4.44 -4.89
C ILE A 177 -14.64 5.93 -5.05
N LEU A 178 -13.83 6.31 -6.04
CA LEU A 178 -13.43 7.70 -6.25
C LEU A 178 -14.59 8.60 -6.69
N LYS A 179 -15.56 8.06 -7.43
CA LYS A 179 -16.77 8.77 -7.90
C LYS A 179 -17.81 9.06 -6.81
N GLU A 180 -17.63 8.61 -5.58
CA GLU A 180 -18.65 8.77 -4.54
C GLU A 180 -18.56 10.12 -3.82
N ASP A 181 -19.29 11.13 -4.28
CA ASP A 181 -19.14 12.54 -3.85
C ASP A 181 -19.32 12.82 -2.34
N ASN A 182 -19.98 11.93 -1.59
CA ASN A 182 -20.34 12.15 -0.18
C ASN A 182 -19.33 11.57 0.83
N GLN A 183 -18.10 11.28 0.40
CA GLN A 183 -17.07 10.70 1.26
C GLN A 183 -15.96 11.70 1.56
N THR A 184 -15.45 11.68 2.79
CA THR A 184 -14.18 12.35 3.11
C THR A 184 -13.00 11.59 2.49
N ASP A 185 -11.84 12.23 2.39
CA ASP A 185 -10.62 11.56 1.95
C ASP A 185 -10.26 10.37 2.87
N ASP A 186 -10.45 10.51 4.18
CA ASP A 186 -10.16 9.46 5.15
C ASP A 186 -11.03 8.21 4.92
N GLN A 187 -12.34 8.42 4.69
CA GLN A 187 -13.28 7.34 4.34
C GLN A 187 -12.95 6.70 2.99
N THR A 188 -12.54 7.52 2.02
CA THR A 188 -12.12 7.05 0.70
C THR A 188 -10.90 6.15 0.82
N ILE A 189 -9.88 6.59 1.57
CA ILE A 189 -8.65 5.82 1.85
C ILE A 189 -9.00 4.51 2.54
N ASP A 190 -9.89 4.50 3.53
CA ASP A 190 -10.30 3.28 4.24
C ASP A 190 -10.90 2.25 3.29
N ARG A 191 -11.78 2.69 2.39
CA ARG A 191 -12.39 1.81 1.38
C ARG A 191 -11.35 1.29 0.38
N ILE A 192 -10.43 2.14 -0.05
CA ILE A 192 -9.34 1.74 -0.96
C ILE A 192 -8.47 0.68 -0.29
N ILE A 193 -8.05 0.89 0.96
CA ILE A 193 -7.21 -0.08 1.71
C ILE A 193 -7.96 -1.38 1.93
N ALA A 194 -9.25 -1.32 2.31
CA ALA A 194 -10.07 -2.52 2.49
C ALA A 194 -10.17 -3.34 1.20
N GLN A 195 -10.46 -2.70 0.05
CA GLN A 195 -10.53 -3.38 -1.24
C GLN A 195 -9.15 -3.88 -1.72
N PHE A 196 -8.10 -3.08 -1.56
CA PHE A 196 -6.73 -3.48 -1.88
C PHE A 196 -6.32 -4.76 -1.14
N ARG A 197 -6.68 -4.88 0.14
CA ARG A 197 -6.39 -6.08 0.94
C ARG A 197 -7.19 -7.30 0.48
N GLN A 198 -8.41 -7.12 -0.02
CA GLN A 198 -9.23 -8.20 -0.58
C GLN A 198 -8.77 -8.64 -1.98
N ALA A 199 -8.28 -7.69 -2.78
CA ALA A 199 -7.87 -7.92 -4.17
C ALA A 199 -6.51 -8.62 -4.30
N LYS A 200 -5.68 -8.62 -3.24
CA LYS A 200 -4.45 -9.41 -3.23
C LYS A 200 -4.81 -10.90 -3.19
N PRO A 201 -4.28 -11.73 -4.11
CA PRO A 201 -4.47 -13.17 -4.01
C PRO A 201 -3.93 -13.62 -2.64
N GLN A 202 -4.81 -14.19 -1.81
CA GLN A 202 -4.48 -14.72 -0.49
C GLN A 202 -3.47 -15.85 -0.58
#